data_AF-A0A925THF0-F1
#
_entry.id   AF-A0A925THF0-F1
#
_cell.length_a   1.000
_cell.length_b   1.000
_cell.length_c   1.000
_cell.angle_alpha   90.00
_cell.angle_beta   90.00
_cell.angle_gamma   90.00
#
_symmetry.space_group_name_H-M   'P 1'
#
loop_
_entity.id
_entity.type
_entity.pdbx_description
1 polymer ?
#
loop_
_entity_poly.entity_id
_entity_poly.type
_entity_poly.pdbx_seq_one_letter_code
_entity_poly.pdbx_strand_id
1 'polypeptide(L)' 'IRWGDGEALHSLFTRAREIRRGIIAAGQDTASPDFGRRPAKDQ' A
#
# COMPACT_ATOMS: atom_id res chain seq x y z
N ILE A 1 -0.99 -15.98 9.97
CA ILE A 1 -0.81 -16.85 8.78
C ILE A 1 -0.97 -18.28 9.26
N ARG A 2 -2.10 -18.94 8.98
CA ARG A 2 -2.52 -20.18 9.67
C ARG A 2 -2.71 -21.40 8.74
N TRP A 3 -2.37 -21.27 7.44
CA TRP A 3 -2.64 -22.30 6.43
C TRP A 3 -1.42 -22.78 5.63
N GLY A 4 -0.19 -22.55 6.13
CA GLY A 4 1.03 -23.03 5.45
C GLY A 4 1.37 -22.32 4.14
N ASP A 5 0.57 -21.35 3.69
CA ASP A 5 0.70 -20.68 2.40
C ASP A 5 1.72 -19.52 2.41
N GLY A 6 2.92 -19.80 2.96
CA GLY A 6 3.95 -18.78 3.16
C GLY A 6 4.48 -18.20 1.86
N GLU A 7 4.62 -19.04 0.83
CA GLU A 7 5.16 -18.62 -0.48
C GLU A 7 4.20 -17.69 -1.23
N ALA A 8 2.90 -18.01 -1.27
CA ALA A 8 1.94 -17.14 -1.94
C ALA A 8 1.82 -15.79 -1.22
N LEU A 9 1.84 -15.80 0.12
CA LEU A 9 1.85 -14.56 0.90
C LEU A 9 3.13 -13.75 0.66
N HIS A 10 4.30 -14.40 0.61
CA HIS A 10 5.55 -13.73 0.28
C HIS A 10 5.49 -13.09 -1.11
N SER A 11 4.99 -13.82 -2.11
CA SER A 11 4.83 -13.34 -3.48
C SER A 11 3.86 -12.15 -3.55
N LEU A 12 2.72 -12.25 -2.88
CA LEU A 12 1.73 -11.18 -2.77
C LEU A 12 2.35 -9.91 -2.16
N PHE A 13 3.08 -10.03 -1.06
CA PHE A 13 3.70 -8.90 -0.40
C PHE A 13 4.86 -8.30 -1.20
N THR A 14 5.61 -9.13 -1.94
CA THR A 14 6.67 -8.67 -2.85
C THR A 14 6.08 -7.81 -3.96
N ARG A 15 5.05 -8.31 -4.63
CA ARG A 15 4.32 -7.59 -5.67
C ARG A 15 3.70 -6.29 -5.15
N ALA A 16 3.08 -6.32 -3.97
CA ALA A 16 2.49 -5.13 -3.36
C ALA A 16 3.55 -4.04 -3.08
N ARG A 17 4.76 -4.43 -2.65
CA ARG A 17 5.88 -3.50 -2.43
C ARG A 17 6.38 -2.88 -3.73
N GLU A 18 6.44 -3.64 -4.81
CA GLU A 18 6.80 -3.11 -6.14
C GLU A 18 5.83 -2.05 -6.62
N ILE A 19 4.52 -2.35 -6.53
CA ILE A 19 3.46 -1.40 -6.88
C ILE A 19 3.60 -0.11 -6.05
N ARG A 20 3.83 -0.24 -4.74
CA ARG A 20 4.00 0.92 -3.84
C ARG A 20 5.21 1.78 -4.23
N ARG A 21 6.35 1.17 -4.57
CA ARG A 21 7.52 1.91 -5.04
C ARG A 21 7.22 2.68 -6.32
N GLY A 22 6.46 2.09 -7.25
CA GLY A 22 6.01 2.77 -8.47
C GLY A 22 5.14 4.00 -8.19
N ILE A 23 4.16 3.88 -7.28
CA ILE A 23 3.28 4.98 -6.86
C ILE A 23 4.10 6.14 -6.26
N ILE A 24 5.05 5.82 -5.38
CA ILE A 24 5.93 6.82 -4.75
C ILE A 24 6.80 7.50 -5.80
N ALA A 25 7.43 6.74 -6.70
CA ALA A 25 8.27 7.29 -7.76
C ALA A 25 7.49 8.20 -8.72
N ALA A 26 6.21 7.91 -8.95
CA ALA A 26 5.32 8.75 -9.73
C ALA A 26 4.80 10.00 -8.98
N GLY A 27 5.15 10.17 -7.70
CA GLY A 27 4.66 11.28 -6.87
C GLY A 27 3.17 11.18 -6.54
N GLN A 28 2.56 10.01 -6.67
CA GLN A 28 1.12 9.78 -6.45
C GLN A 28 0.79 9.34 -5.00
N ASP A 29 1.79 9.32 -4.13
CA ASP A 29 1.61 8.98 -2.73
C ASP A 29 1.21 10.19 -1.87
N THR A 30 0.49 9.95 -0.78
CA THR A 30 0.11 10.96 0.21
C THR A 30 0.27 10.43 1.63
N ALA A 31 0.74 11.29 2.53
CA ALA A 31 0.86 10.97 3.97
C ALA A 31 -0.50 11.00 4.69
N SER A 32 -1.53 11.56 4.05
CA SER A 32 -2.88 11.65 4.62
C SER A 32 -3.51 10.26 4.76
N PRO A 33 -4.26 9.99 5.85
CA PRO A 33 -5.06 8.78 5.98
C PRO A 33 -6.01 8.56 4.81
N ASP A 34 -6.40 7.29 4.58
CA ASP A 34 -7.32 6.88 3.51
C ASP A 34 -6.88 7.33 2.10
N PHE A 35 -5.57 7.46 1.90
CA PHE A 35 -4.96 7.92 0.65
C PHE A 35 -5.45 9.32 0.24
N GLY A 36 -5.73 10.18 1.22
CA GLY A 36 -6.22 11.54 0.97
C GLY A 36 -7.63 11.60 0.36
N ARG A 37 -8.37 10.48 0.32
CA ARG A 37 -9.73 10.44 -0.25
C ARG A 37 -10.77 11.10 0.65
N ARG A 38 -10.50 11.21 1.95
CA ARG A 38 -11.37 11.95 2.87
C ARG A 38 -10.92 13.41 2.89
N PRO A 39 -11.85 14.38 2.83
CA PRO A 39 -11.50 15.76 3.09
C PRO A 39 -10.88 15.84 4.49
N ALA A 40 -9.81 16.63 4.63
CA ALA A 40 -9.36 17.04 5.94
C ALA A 40 -10.58 17.66 6.63
N LYS A 41 -10.98 17.12 7.79
CA LYS A 41 -11.94 17.85 8.62
C LYS A 41 -11.20 19.10 9.05
N ASP A 42 -11.49 20.21 8.40
CA ASP A 42 -11.18 21.53 8.91
C ASP A 42 -11.81 21.59 10.32
N GLN A 43 -10.94 21.63 11.33
CA GLN A 43 -11.29 21.93 12.71
C GLN A 43 -10.87 23.37 12.99
#